data_AF-A0A7W1YDL9-F1
#
_entry.id   AF-A0A7W1YDL9-F1
#
_cell.length_a   1.000
_cell.length_b   1.000
_cell.length_c   1.000
_cell.angle_alpha   90.00
_cell.angle_beta   90.00
_cell.angle_gamma   90.00
#
_symmetry.space_group_name_H-M   'P 1'
#
loop_
_entity.id
_entity.type
_entity.pdbx_description
1 polymer ?
#
loop_
_entity_poly.entity_id
_entity_poly.type
_entity_poly.pdbx_seq_one_letter_code
_entity_poly.pdbx_strand_id
1 'polypeptide(L)'
;MPVEPWGMIAAGVAMLAAGFFLVRVRFAEASGADRVLVLGPVFEAVALAIFAAEHFLAARELSAIVPRWMPGALFWTYLVGAALLAAAISFIAWRYVRWSALLLALLFLIIVATIDLPSLPK
;
A
#
# COMPACT_ATOMS: atom_id res chain seq x y z
N MET A 1 1.02 22.38 -12.11
CA MET A 1 1.62 21.03 -12.18
C MET A 1 0.74 20.12 -11.35
N PRO A 2 0.42 18.89 -11.80
CA PRO A 2 -0.31 17.93 -10.99
C PRO A 2 0.43 17.76 -9.65
N VAL A 3 -0.28 17.90 -8.53
CA VAL A 3 0.27 17.76 -7.16
C VAL A 3 0.43 16.28 -6.77
N GLU A 4 -0.20 15.40 -7.53
CA GLU A 4 -0.29 13.96 -7.33
C GLU A 4 1.11 13.30 -7.32
N PRO A 5 2.01 13.53 -8.32
CA PRO A 5 3.32 12.87 -8.33
C PRO A 5 4.21 13.30 -7.17
N TRP A 6 4.17 14.59 -6.80
CA TRP A 6 4.95 15.11 -5.68
C TRP A 6 4.46 14.59 -4.33
N GLY A 7 3.14 14.46 -4.16
CA GLY A 7 2.55 13.87 -2.96
C GLY A 7 2.89 12.38 -2.82
N MET A 8 2.87 11.63 -3.92
CA MET A 8 3.29 10.22 -3.94
C MET A 8 4.77 10.06 -3.60
N ILE A 9 5.66 10.86 -4.19
CA ILE A 9 7.09 10.86 -3.87
C ILE A 9 7.31 11.20 -2.39
N ALA A 10 6.63 12.24 -1.88
CA ALA A 10 6.75 12.64 -0.49
C ALA A 10 6.30 11.52 0.47
N ALA A 11 5.19 10.84 0.17
CA ALA A 11 4.70 9.71 0.96
C ALA A 11 5.71 8.55 0.96
N GLY A 12 6.26 8.19 -0.20
CA GLY A 12 7.28 7.15 -0.31
C GLY A 12 8.57 7.48 0.46
N VAL A 13 9.09 8.71 0.32
CA VAL A 13 10.29 9.17 1.04
C VAL A 13 10.06 9.21 2.55
N ALA A 14 8.91 9.74 2.99
CA ALA A 14 8.56 9.77 4.41
C ALA A 14 8.45 8.37 5.00
N MET A 15 7.79 7.45 4.28
CA MET A 15 7.65 6.05 4.71
C MET A 15 9.00 5.33 4.74
N LEU A 16 9.88 5.58 3.77
CA LEU A 16 11.22 4.99 3.72
C LEU A 16 12.08 5.47 4.90
N ALA A 17 12.08 6.78 5.16
CA ALA A 17 12.82 7.36 6.28
C ALA A 17 12.32 6.82 7.62
N ALA A 18 10.99 6.78 7.82
CA ALA A 18 10.38 6.21 9.02
C ALA A 18 10.69 4.71 9.16
N GLY A 19 10.57 3.96 8.07
CA GLY A 19 10.86 2.52 8.02
C GLY A 19 12.30 2.21 8.38
N PHE A 20 13.28 2.93 7.81
CA PHE A 20 14.69 2.78 8.20
C PHE A 20 14.96 3.17 9.64
N PHE A 21 14.34 4.26 10.12
CA PHE A 21 14.46 4.63 11.53
C PHE A 21 13.90 3.55 12.47
N LEU A 22 12.76 2.95 12.15
CA LEU A 22 12.12 1.95 13.01
C LEU A 22 12.77 0.56 12.92
N VAL A 23 13.23 0.15 11.73
CA VAL A 23 13.89 -1.14 11.55
C VAL A 23 15.30 -1.17 12.13
N ARG A 24 15.94 -0.02 12.38
CA ARG A 24 17.34 0.06 12.83
C ARG A 24 17.68 -0.82 14.04
N VAL A 25 16.73 -0.95 14.97
CA VAL A 25 16.89 -1.82 16.16
C VAL A 25 16.94 -3.30 15.76
N ARG A 26 15.98 -3.73 14.93
CA ARG A 26 15.90 -5.11 14.42
C ARG A 26 17.06 -5.46 13.49
N PHE A 27 17.50 -4.48 12.69
CA PHE A 27 18.64 -4.64 11.81
C PHE A 27 19.94 -4.85 12.59
N ALA A 28 20.12 -4.14 13.71
CA ALA A 28 21.27 -4.31 14.59
C ALA A 28 21.29 -5.70 15.27
N GLU A 29 20.12 -6.24 15.59
CA GLU A 29 19.96 -7.59 16.17
C GLU A 29 20.11 -8.72 15.14
N ALA A 30 19.84 -8.45 13.86
CA ALA A 30 19.90 -9.43 12.79
C ALA A 30 21.33 -9.75 12.33
N SER A 31 21.54 -11.01 11.90
CA SER A 31 22.83 -11.50 11.42
C SER A 31 22.69 -12.23 10.08
N GLY A 32 23.76 -12.28 9.28
CA GLY A 32 23.76 -12.98 7.99
C GLY A 32 22.61 -12.54 7.06
N ALA A 33 21.87 -13.53 6.52
CA ALA A 33 20.75 -13.31 5.61
C ALA A 33 19.55 -12.61 6.27
N ASP A 34 19.39 -12.71 7.59
CA ASP A 34 18.26 -12.10 8.30
C ASP A 34 18.27 -10.58 8.18
N ARG A 35 19.46 -9.97 7.99
CA ARG A 35 19.58 -8.52 7.73
C ARG A 35 18.83 -8.08 6.48
N VAL A 36 18.76 -8.94 5.46
CA VAL A 36 18.00 -8.66 4.24
C VAL A 36 16.51 -8.87 4.53
N LEU A 37 16.15 -9.93 5.24
CA LEU A 37 14.76 -10.25 5.56
C LEU A 37 14.06 -9.17 6.39
N VAL A 38 14.76 -8.58 7.37
CA VAL A 38 14.18 -7.52 8.20
C VAL A 38 13.90 -6.22 7.43
N LEU A 39 14.53 -6.01 6.27
CA LEU A 39 14.26 -4.85 5.42
C LEU A 39 13.03 -5.02 4.53
N GLY A 40 12.58 -6.27 4.28
CA GLY A 40 11.43 -6.57 3.41
C GLY A 40 10.18 -5.73 3.74
N PRO A 41 9.71 -5.72 5.01
CA PRO A 41 8.54 -4.93 5.40
C PRO A 41 8.69 -3.42 5.16
N VAL A 42 9.91 -2.88 5.21
CA VAL A 42 10.16 -1.46 4.95
C VAL A 42 9.91 -1.13 3.48
N PHE A 43 10.48 -1.93 2.57
CA PHE A 43 10.31 -1.69 1.14
C PHE A 43 8.86 -1.89 0.69
N GLU A 44 8.19 -2.90 1.23
CA GLU A 44 6.77 -3.15 0.97
C GLU A 44 5.91 -1.96 1.45
N ALA A 45 6.17 -1.45 2.65
CA ALA A 45 5.45 -0.29 3.17
C ALA A 45 5.62 0.96 2.29
N VAL A 46 6.79 1.18 1.70
CA VAL A 46 7.03 2.30 0.78
C VAL A 46 6.15 2.21 -0.45
N ALA A 47 6.07 1.04 -1.09
CA ALA A 47 5.19 0.83 -2.23
C ALA A 47 3.71 1.07 -1.85
N LEU A 48 3.27 0.49 -0.73
CA LEU A 48 1.90 0.67 -0.22
C LEU A 48 1.57 2.14 0.09
N ALA A 49 2.52 2.90 0.65
CA ALA A 49 2.33 4.32 0.95
C ALA A 49 2.19 5.18 -0.32
N ILE A 50 2.94 4.85 -1.37
CA ILE A 50 2.85 5.52 -2.67
C ILE A 50 1.46 5.27 -3.28
N PHE A 51 0.99 4.02 -3.33
CA PHE A 51 -0.34 3.70 -3.83
C PHE A 51 -1.44 4.29 -2.95
N ALA A 52 -1.28 4.29 -1.63
CA ALA A 52 -2.22 4.95 -0.74
C ALA A 52 -2.34 6.45 -1.07
N ALA A 53 -1.22 7.14 -1.29
CA ALA A 53 -1.21 8.54 -1.70
C ALA A 53 -1.93 8.75 -3.04
N GLU A 54 -1.74 7.89 -4.02
CA GLU A 54 -2.47 7.92 -5.30
C GLU A 54 -3.99 7.81 -5.08
N HIS A 55 -4.45 6.89 -4.22
CA HIS A 55 -5.87 6.71 -3.91
C HIS A 55 -6.48 7.93 -3.22
N PHE A 56 -5.70 8.74 -2.51
CA PHE A 56 -6.19 9.97 -1.88
C PHE A 56 -6.13 11.18 -2.82
N LEU A 57 -5.04 11.31 -3.59
CA LEU A 57 -4.75 12.49 -4.40
C LEU A 57 -5.40 12.44 -5.78
N ALA A 58 -5.51 11.25 -6.39
CA ALA A 58 -6.12 11.01 -7.69
C ALA A 58 -7.43 10.20 -7.58
N ALA A 59 -8.15 10.38 -6.47
CA ALA A 59 -9.31 9.54 -6.14
C ALA A 59 -10.41 9.58 -7.20
N ARG A 60 -10.63 10.74 -7.85
CA ARG A 60 -11.68 10.91 -8.87
C ARG A 60 -11.33 10.16 -10.14
N GLU A 61 -10.10 10.28 -10.58
CA GLU A 61 -9.54 9.61 -11.74
C GLU A 61 -9.55 8.09 -11.51
N LEU A 62 -9.07 7.66 -10.34
CA LEU A 62 -8.98 6.25 -9.99
C LEU A 62 -10.37 5.61 -9.78
N SER A 63 -11.37 6.38 -9.35
CA SER A 63 -12.74 5.88 -9.19
C SER A 63 -13.38 5.42 -10.51
N ALA A 64 -12.85 5.83 -11.67
CA ALA A 64 -13.32 5.35 -12.97
C ALA A 64 -13.04 3.86 -13.22
N ILE A 65 -12.10 3.26 -12.46
CA ILE A 65 -11.77 1.83 -12.52
C ILE A 65 -12.78 0.98 -11.73
N VAL A 66 -13.49 1.58 -10.77
CA VAL A 66 -14.46 0.86 -9.95
C VAL A 66 -15.60 0.32 -10.83
N PRO A 67 -15.99 -0.96 -10.71
CA PRO A 67 -17.00 -1.54 -11.56
C PRO A 67 -18.35 -0.82 -11.46
N ARG A 68 -19.01 -0.60 -12.61
CA ARG A 68 -20.26 0.18 -12.69
C ARG A 68 -21.42 -0.36 -11.86
N TRP A 69 -21.40 -1.65 -11.54
CA TRP A 69 -22.43 -2.29 -10.69
C TRP A 69 -22.23 -1.98 -9.20
N MET A 70 -21.06 -1.48 -8.79
CA MET A 70 -20.76 -1.17 -7.40
C MET A 70 -21.06 0.32 -7.11
N PRO A 71 -22.03 0.63 -6.23
CA PRO A 71 -22.35 2.02 -5.90
C PRO A 71 -21.23 2.67 -5.08
N GLY A 72 -21.11 3.99 -5.17
CA GLY A 72 -20.19 4.77 -4.35
C GLY A 72 -18.72 4.59 -4.72
N ALA A 73 -18.36 4.66 -6.00
CA ALA A 73 -17.00 4.45 -6.49
C ALA A 73 -15.92 5.20 -5.67
N LEU A 74 -16.12 6.50 -5.40
CA LEU A 74 -15.21 7.30 -4.57
C LEU A 74 -15.01 6.75 -3.16
N PHE A 75 -16.06 6.22 -2.53
CA PHE A 75 -15.95 5.62 -1.20
C PHE A 75 -14.99 4.43 -1.22
N TRP A 76 -15.13 3.54 -2.20
CA TRP A 76 -14.25 2.37 -2.34
C TRP A 76 -12.81 2.77 -2.65
N THR A 77 -12.60 3.78 -3.50
CA THR A 77 -11.26 4.31 -3.79
C THR A 77 -10.58 4.82 -2.51
N TYR A 78 -11.25 5.61 -1.68
CA TYR A 78 -10.68 6.07 -0.41
C TYR A 78 -10.50 4.94 0.61
N LEU A 79 -11.44 3.98 0.67
CA LEU A 79 -11.35 2.84 1.57
C LEU A 79 -10.11 1.98 1.26
N VAL A 80 -9.86 1.70 -0.02
CA VAL A 80 -8.65 0.97 -0.45
C VAL A 80 -7.40 1.76 -0.08
N GLY A 81 -7.35 3.07 -0.37
CA GLY A 81 -6.24 3.93 0.04
C GLY A 81 -5.95 3.89 1.54
N ALA A 82 -6.99 3.92 2.37
CA ALA A 82 -6.87 3.80 3.83
C ALA A 82 -6.35 2.42 4.27
N ALA A 83 -6.83 1.34 3.64
CA ALA A 83 -6.37 -0.01 3.92
C ALA A 83 -4.88 -0.20 3.56
N LEU A 84 -4.44 0.33 2.41
CA LEU A 84 -3.04 0.32 1.99
C LEU A 84 -2.15 1.09 2.98
N LEU A 85 -2.58 2.29 3.38
CA LEU A 85 -1.83 3.09 4.36
C LEU A 85 -1.75 2.40 5.73
N ALA A 86 -2.84 1.82 6.20
CA ALA A 86 -2.86 1.08 7.46
C ALA A 86 -1.91 -0.13 7.43
N ALA A 87 -1.86 -0.86 6.31
CA ALA A 87 -0.94 -1.97 6.13
C ALA A 87 0.53 -1.50 6.07
N ALA A 88 0.82 -0.39 5.38
CA ALA A 88 2.16 0.20 5.35
C ALA A 88 2.65 0.55 6.76
N ILE A 89 1.82 1.23 7.56
CA ILE A 89 2.12 1.58 8.95
C ILE A 89 2.34 0.30 9.78
N SER A 90 1.49 -0.71 9.61
CA SER A 90 1.61 -2.01 10.29
C SER A 90 2.96 -2.69 10.03
N PHE A 91 3.45 -2.63 8.79
CA PHE A 91 4.72 -3.24 8.38
C PHE A 91 5.92 -2.53 9.01
N ILE A 92 6.01 -1.20 8.93
CA ILE A 92 7.14 -0.47 9.56
C ILE A 92 7.09 -0.50 11.09
N ALA A 93 5.89 -0.54 11.67
CA ALA A 93 5.69 -0.70 13.12
C ALA A 93 5.92 -2.15 13.60
N TRP A 94 6.07 -3.11 12.68
CA TRP A 94 6.17 -4.54 12.99
C TRP A 94 5.01 -5.05 13.86
N ARG A 95 3.81 -4.48 13.67
CA ARG A 95 2.64 -4.76 14.48
C ARG A 95 1.50 -5.23 13.60
N TYR A 96 0.92 -6.40 13.90
CA TYR A 96 -0.12 -7.04 13.09
C TYR A 96 0.30 -7.41 11.66
N VAL A 97 1.61 -7.49 11.37
CA VAL A 97 2.16 -7.78 10.02
C VAL A 97 1.49 -8.98 9.34
N ARG A 98 1.31 -10.09 10.07
CA ARG A 98 0.64 -11.29 9.53
C ARG A 98 -0.79 -11.01 9.06
N TRP A 99 -1.57 -10.27 9.87
CA TRP A 99 -2.96 -9.94 9.53
C TRP A 99 -3.02 -8.93 8.39
N SER A 100 -2.17 -7.91 8.41
CA SER A 100 -2.08 -6.92 7.33
C SER A 100 -1.71 -7.57 6.00
N ALA A 101 -0.74 -8.50 5.99
CA ALA A 101 -0.37 -9.25 4.79
C ALA A 101 -1.51 -10.13 4.27
N LEU A 102 -2.23 -10.83 5.16
CA LEU A 102 -3.39 -11.64 4.78
C LEU A 102 -4.52 -10.79 4.19
N LEU A 103 -4.83 -9.65 4.83
CA LEU A 103 -5.86 -8.73 4.39
C LEU A 103 -5.49 -8.05 3.06
N LEU A 104 -4.22 -7.69 2.86
CA LEU A 104 -3.72 -7.20 1.57
C LEU A 104 -3.86 -8.25 0.47
N ALA A 105 -3.46 -9.50 0.73
CA ALA A 105 -3.61 -10.58 -0.23
C ALA A 105 -5.08 -10.80 -0.61
N LEU A 106 -5.98 -10.77 0.38
CA LEU A 106 -7.42 -10.86 0.14
C LEU A 106 -7.94 -9.65 -0.65
N LEU A 107 -7.52 -8.44 -0.30
CA LEU A 107 -7.88 -7.20 -1.00
C LEU A 107 -7.46 -7.26 -2.47
N PHE A 108 -6.21 -7.65 -2.76
CA PHE A 108 -5.73 -7.80 -4.13
C PHE A 108 -6.47 -8.91 -4.88
N LEU A 109 -6.80 -10.02 -4.23
CA LEU A 109 -7.61 -11.06 -4.86
C LEU A 109 -9.03 -10.57 -5.21
N ILE A 110 -9.65 -9.77 -4.34
CA ILE A 110 -10.94 -9.14 -4.60
C ILE A 110 -10.83 -8.17 -5.79
N ILE A 111 -9.78 -7.34 -5.84
CA ILE A 111 -9.52 -6.44 -6.96
C ILE A 111 -9.38 -7.23 -8.26
N VAL A 112 -8.55 -8.28 -8.27
CA VAL A 112 -8.38 -9.15 -9.45
C VAL A 112 -9.70 -9.76 -9.90
N ALA A 113 -10.50 -10.29 -8.97
CA ALA A 113 -11.76 -10.94 -9.31
C ALA A 113 -12.84 -9.96 -9.80
N THR A 114 -12.84 -8.73 -9.30
CA THR A 114 -13.93 -7.76 -9.55
C THR A 114 -13.61 -6.72 -10.61
N ILE A 115 -12.34 -6.39 -10.81
CA ILE A 115 -11.86 -5.35 -11.72
C ILE A 115 -11.07 -5.99 -12.87
N ASP A 116 -9.97 -6.69 -12.57
CA ASP A 116 -9.02 -7.12 -13.60
C ASP A 116 -9.60 -8.24 -14.47
N LEU A 117 -10.16 -9.28 -13.86
CA LEU A 117 -10.68 -10.44 -14.58
C LEU A 117 -11.84 -10.07 -15.54
N PRO A 118 -12.83 -9.24 -15.15
CA PRO A 118 -13.86 -8.76 -16.08
C PRO A 118 -13.34 -7.82 -17.17
N SER A 119 -12.17 -7.21 -16.99
CA SER A 119 -11.57 -6.26 -17.96
C SER A 119 -10.77 -6.94 -19.08
N LEU A 120 -10.57 -8.27 -19.01
CA LEU A 120 -9.82 -9.01 -20.02
C LEU A 120 -10.49 -8.95 -21.41
N PRO A 121 -9.71 -8.83 -22.49
CA PRO A 121 -10.22 -8.95 -23.84
C PRO A 121 -10.89 -10.32 -24.04
N LYS A 122 -12.01 -10.34 -24.76
CA LYS A 122 -12.71 -11.57 -25.17
C LYS A 122 -12.10 -12.16 -26.44
#